data_AF-A0A059ZXU9-F1
#
_entry.id   AF-A0A059ZXU9-F1
#
_cell.length_a   1.000
_cell.length_b   1.000
_cell.length_c   1.000
_cell.angle_alpha   90.00
_cell.angle_beta   90.00
_cell.angle_gamma   90.00
#
_symmetry.space_group_name_H-M   'P 1'
#
loop_
_entity.id
_entity.type
_entity.pdbx_description
1 polymer ?
#
loop_
_entity_poly.entity_id
_entity_poly.type
_entity_poly.pdbx_seq_one_letter_code
_entity_poly.pdbx_strand_id
1 'polypeptide(L)'
;MLLQVTRAKAGGTRLRPERGLNVPGLRLDFPPLSTEDRESLRVMAPLVDIIGLSFVESPESLLALRRALLEYGAEGLGVIAKIETAEAFRRLPDIVFSGIGHQPLGIMIARGDLAMELGPERLAEVQEEMLWLADAAHLPVIWATQVLESLAKKGIISRPELTDAAMAERSECVMLNKGPYILEAVHSLDDILRRMEGHQRKKFALMRALHWS
;
A
#
# COMPACT_ATOMS: atom_id res chain seq x y z
N MET A 1 3.91 31.23 0.21
CA MET A 1 2.67 30.72 0.81
C MET A 1 2.90 30.60 2.31
N LEU A 2 2.05 31.21 3.14
CA LEU A 2 2.10 31.06 4.60
C LEU A 2 1.09 29.99 5.00
N LEU A 3 1.53 28.97 5.74
CA LEU A 3 0.67 27.92 6.28
C LEU A 3 0.29 28.27 7.72
N GLN A 4 -0.98 28.16 8.08
CA GLN A 4 -1.48 28.33 9.44
C GLN A 4 -1.81 26.96 10.06
N VAL A 5 -1.29 26.68 11.26
CA VAL A 5 -1.65 25.47 12.00
C VAL A 5 -2.98 25.69 12.71
N THR A 6 -4.03 24.98 12.30
CA THR A 6 -5.37 25.07 12.90
C THR A 6 -5.60 24.04 14.01
N ARG A 7 -4.83 22.94 14.03
CA ARG A 7 -4.94 21.86 15.03
C ARG A 7 -3.61 21.15 15.25
N ALA A 8 -3.31 20.78 16.49
CA ALA A 8 -2.15 19.97 16.87
C ALA A 8 -2.47 19.07 18.08
N LYS A 9 -1.58 18.12 18.41
CA LYS A 9 -1.66 17.32 19.64
C LYS A 9 -1.46 18.20 20.88
N ALA A 10 -1.95 17.76 22.04
CA ALA A 10 -1.64 18.40 23.31
C ALA A 10 -0.11 18.43 23.52
N GLY A 11 0.44 19.61 23.83
CA GLY A 11 1.89 19.84 23.89
C GLY A 11 2.56 20.17 22.55
N GLY A 12 1.80 20.23 21.46
CA GLY A 12 2.31 20.51 20.11
C GLY A 12 3.06 19.33 19.48
N THR A 13 3.52 19.54 18.25
CA THR A 13 4.34 18.58 17.51
C THR A 13 5.52 19.31 16.89
N ARG A 14 6.72 18.76 17.03
CA ARG A 14 7.89 19.25 16.30
C ARG A 14 7.79 18.86 14.82
N LEU A 15 7.65 19.85 13.94
CA LEU A 15 7.79 19.64 12.51
C LEU A 15 9.27 19.36 12.21
N ARG A 16 9.53 18.26 11.49
CA ARG A 16 10.87 17.92 11.01
C ARG A 16 11.03 18.45 9.58
N PRO A 17 12.27 18.73 9.12
CA PRO A 17 12.53 18.98 7.71
C PRO A 17 12.03 17.83 6.84
N GLU A 18 11.74 18.11 5.56
CA GLU A 18 11.44 17.11 4.52
C GLU A 18 10.22 16.21 4.85
N ARG A 19 9.28 16.74 5.63
CA ARG A 19 8.01 16.06 5.88
C ARG A 19 7.07 16.36 4.72
N GLY A 20 6.58 15.29 4.08
CA GLY A 20 5.55 15.38 3.06
C GLY A 20 4.32 16.13 3.56
N LEU A 21 3.75 16.96 2.70
CA LEU A 21 2.50 17.66 2.93
C LEU A 21 1.42 16.94 2.13
N ASN A 22 0.32 16.60 2.77
CA ASN A 22 -0.87 16.15 2.07
C ASN A 22 -1.85 17.31 1.91
N VAL A 23 -2.47 17.46 0.74
CA VAL A 23 -3.42 18.54 0.43
C VAL A 23 -4.71 17.93 -0.12
N PRO A 24 -5.57 17.37 0.76
CA PRO A 24 -6.75 16.63 0.34
C PRO A 24 -7.68 17.46 -0.55
N GLY A 25 -8.14 16.84 -1.64
CA GLY A 25 -9.06 17.46 -2.59
C GLY A 25 -8.44 18.45 -3.58
N LEU A 26 -7.12 18.73 -3.48
CA LEU A 26 -6.42 19.51 -4.49
C LEU A 26 -5.78 18.57 -5.51
N ARG A 27 -6.20 18.70 -6.78
CA ARG A 27 -5.52 18.00 -7.88
C ARG A 27 -4.19 18.68 -8.15
N LEU A 28 -3.10 17.98 -7.89
CA LEU A 28 -1.75 18.43 -8.17
C LEU A 28 -1.31 17.89 -9.53
N ASP A 29 -0.99 18.77 -10.46
CA ASP A 29 -0.59 18.41 -11.83
C ASP A 29 0.93 18.16 -11.88
N PHE A 30 1.35 17.03 -11.32
CA PHE A 30 2.74 16.58 -11.39
C PHE A 30 2.94 15.59 -12.53
N PRO A 31 4.13 15.57 -13.15
CA PRO A 31 4.44 14.53 -14.12
C PRO A 31 4.37 13.14 -13.45
N PRO A 32 3.89 12.09 -14.14
CA PRO A 32 3.73 10.78 -13.52
C PRO A 32 5.03 10.11 -13.07
N LEU A 33 6.17 10.56 -13.62
CA LEU A 33 7.51 10.24 -13.17
C LEU A 33 8.32 11.53 -13.10
N SER A 34 8.92 11.80 -11.95
CA SER A 34 9.89 12.87 -11.81
C SER A 34 11.22 12.53 -12.50
N THR A 35 12.12 13.51 -12.60
CA THR A 35 13.49 13.28 -13.09
C THR A 35 14.23 12.28 -12.19
N GLU A 36 14.05 12.38 -10.87
CA GLU A 36 14.65 11.48 -9.88
C GLU A 36 14.11 10.05 -10.00
N ASP A 37 12.80 9.89 -10.28
CA ASP A 37 12.20 8.57 -10.51
C ASP A 37 12.82 7.91 -11.75
N ARG A 38 13.03 8.66 -12.84
CA ARG A 38 13.66 8.14 -14.07
C ARG A 38 15.10 7.73 -13.85
N GLU A 39 15.87 8.54 -13.12
CA GLU A 39 17.25 8.21 -12.78
C GLU A 39 17.34 6.97 -11.90
N SER A 40 16.48 6.88 -10.88
CA SER A 40 16.38 5.73 -9.99
C SER A 40 15.99 4.48 -10.77
N LEU A 41 14.99 4.58 -11.65
CA LEU A 41 14.52 3.48 -12.47
C LEU A 41 15.63 2.94 -13.39
N ARG A 42 16.37 3.84 -14.06
CA ARG A 42 17.49 3.47 -14.93
C ARG A 42 18.55 2.66 -14.20
N VAL A 43 18.81 2.97 -12.92
CA VAL A 43 19.83 2.28 -12.11
C VAL A 43 19.30 1.00 -11.47
N MET A 44 18.05 1.02 -10.98
CA MET A 44 17.49 -0.04 -10.16
C MET A 44 16.78 -1.13 -10.96
N ALA A 45 16.22 -0.83 -12.13
CA ALA A 45 15.48 -1.80 -12.94
C ALA A 45 16.23 -3.13 -13.20
N PRO A 46 17.56 -3.16 -13.46
CA PRO A 46 18.28 -4.43 -13.64
C PRO A 46 18.64 -5.15 -12.33
N LEU A 47 18.36 -4.55 -11.16
CA LEU A 47 18.80 -5.03 -9.85
C LEU A 47 17.66 -5.53 -8.96
N VAL A 48 16.40 -5.39 -9.39
CA VAL A 48 15.22 -5.70 -8.60
C VAL A 48 14.24 -6.53 -9.41
N ASP A 49 13.38 -7.28 -8.73
CA ASP A 49 12.33 -8.09 -9.37
C ASP A 49 11.02 -7.30 -9.52
N ILE A 50 10.80 -6.36 -8.60
CA ILE A 50 9.54 -5.62 -8.46
C ILE A 50 9.83 -4.17 -8.09
N ILE A 51 9.09 -3.23 -8.67
CA ILE A 51 9.07 -1.81 -8.30
C ILE A 51 7.69 -1.37 -7.83
N GLY A 52 7.66 -0.45 -6.86
CA GLY A 52 6.44 0.21 -6.42
C GLY A 52 6.32 1.61 -7.03
N LEU A 53 5.26 1.89 -7.78
CA LEU A 53 4.97 3.23 -8.29
C LEU A 53 4.06 3.95 -7.28
N SER A 54 4.52 5.07 -6.75
CA SER A 54 3.74 5.90 -5.80
C SER A 54 2.78 6.83 -6.54
N PHE A 55 1.72 7.25 -5.86
CA PHE A 55 0.71 8.20 -6.32
C PHE A 55 0.14 7.85 -7.71
N VAL A 56 -0.24 6.58 -7.91
CA VAL A 56 -0.85 6.14 -9.17
C VAL A 56 -2.30 6.59 -9.22
N GLU A 57 -2.56 7.74 -9.83
CA GLU A 57 -3.93 8.29 -9.95
C GLU A 57 -4.55 8.07 -11.34
N SER A 58 -3.81 7.50 -12.27
CA SER A 58 -4.26 7.37 -13.65
C SER A 58 -3.60 6.26 -14.47
N PRO A 59 -4.26 5.79 -15.55
CA PRO A 59 -3.65 4.92 -16.57
C PRO A 59 -2.36 5.50 -17.16
N GLU A 60 -2.29 6.82 -17.31
CA GLU A 60 -1.12 7.51 -17.85
C GLU A 60 0.12 7.29 -16.98
N SER A 61 -0.02 7.13 -15.67
CA SER A 61 1.09 6.81 -14.77
C SER A 61 1.72 5.46 -15.08
N LEU A 62 0.90 4.42 -15.27
CA LEU A 62 1.39 3.09 -15.65
C LEU A 62 1.99 3.08 -17.07
N LEU A 63 1.37 3.80 -18.01
CA LEU A 63 1.89 3.94 -19.37
C LEU A 63 3.25 4.67 -19.39
N ALA A 64 3.41 5.72 -18.59
CA ALA A 64 4.66 6.46 -18.47
C ALA A 64 5.78 5.57 -17.90
N LEU A 65 5.47 4.80 -16.84
CA LEU A 65 6.40 3.83 -16.28
C LEU A 65 6.80 2.75 -17.28
N ARG A 66 5.82 2.18 -17.99
CA ARG A 66 6.08 1.17 -19.01
C ARG A 66 6.99 1.68 -20.12
N ARG A 67 6.77 2.90 -20.61
CA ARG A 67 7.67 3.51 -21.62
C ARG A 67 9.09 3.63 -21.11
N ALA A 68 9.27 4.06 -19.86
CA ALA A 68 10.60 4.15 -19.27
C ALA A 68 11.25 2.76 -19.09
N LEU A 69 10.49 1.74 -18.68
CA LEU A 69 10.99 0.36 -18.58
C LEU A 69 11.40 -0.22 -19.94
N LEU A 70 10.62 0.06 -21.00
CA LEU A 70 10.95 -0.29 -22.39
C LEU A 70 12.28 0.34 -22.83
N GLU A 71 12.49 1.63 -22.54
CA GLU A 71 13.75 2.33 -22.84
C GLU A 71 14.98 1.69 -22.17
N TYR A 72 14.78 1.03 -21.03
CA TYR A 72 15.85 0.39 -20.26
C TYR A 72 15.91 -1.14 -20.46
N GLY A 73 15.07 -1.71 -21.33
CA GLY A 73 15.03 -3.17 -21.58
C GLY A 73 14.52 -3.98 -20.38
N ALA A 74 13.71 -3.38 -19.52
CA ALA A 74 13.23 -3.96 -18.25
C ALA A 74 11.71 -4.25 -18.25
N GLU A 75 11.17 -4.64 -19.40
CA GLU A 75 9.73 -4.85 -19.64
C GLU A 75 9.12 -5.99 -18.81
N GLY A 76 9.94 -6.94 -18.37
CA GLY A 76 9.53 -8.06 -17.54
C GLY A 76 9.44 -7.75 -16.04
N LEU A 77 9.79 -6.52 -15.64
CA LEU A 77 9.83 -6.12 -14.24
C LEU A 77 8.41 -6.08 -13.64
N GLY A 78 8.25 -6.65 -12.44
CA GLY A 78 6.98 -6.57 -11.72
C GLY A 78 6.68 -5.14 -11.26
N VAL A 79 5.43 -4.73 -11.36
CA VAL A 79 4.98 -3.41 -10.93
C VAL A 79 3.89 -3.51 -9.89
N ILE A 80 4.06 -2.79 -8.78
CA ILE A 80 3.04 -2.58 -7.76
C ILE A 80 2.54 -1.15 -7.86
N ALA A 81 1.28 -0.98 -8.28
CA ALA A 81 0.63 0.32 -8.27
C ALA A 81 0.19 0.66 -6.84
N LYS A 82 0.76 1.70 -6.24
CA LYS A 82 0.38 2.14 -4.89
C LYS A 82 -0.84 3.05 -4.98
N ILE A 83 -1.93 2.59 -4.40
CA ILE A 83 -3.20 3.32 -4.35
C ILE A 83 -3.24 4.08 -3.04
N GLU A 84 -2.92 5.36 -3.15
CA GLU A 84 -2.68 6.28 -2.01
C GLU A 84 -3.74 7.37 -1.90
N THR A 85 -4.54 7.59 -2.95
CA THR A 85 -5.48 8.72 -3.01
C THR A 85 -6.90 8.31 -3.35
N ALA A 86 -7.84 9.20 -3.02
CA ALA A 86 -9.24 9.04 -3.38
C ALA A 86 -9.45 8.95 -4.90
N GLU A 87 -8.64 9.68 -5.67
CA GLU A 87 -8.65 9.64 -7.14
C GLU A 87 -8.19 8.28 -7.67
N ALA A 88 -7.08 7.78 -7.14
CA ALA A 88 -6.55 6.46 -7.47
C ALA A 88 -7.59 5.36 -7.22
N PHE A 89 -8.30 5.42 -6.09
CA PHE A 89 -9.38 4.48 -5.80
C PHE A 89 -10.54 4.60 -6.80
N ARG A 90 -11.03 5.81 -7.09
CA ARG A 90 -12.14 6.02 -8.03
C ARG A 90 -11.82 5.53 -9.44
N ARG A 91 -10.57 5.66 -9.86
CA ARG A 91 -10.07 5.25 -11.17
C ARG A 91 -9.41 3.88 -11.17
N LEU A 92 -9.50 3.13 -10.07
CA LEU A 92 -8.84 1.84 -9.93
C LEU A 92 -9.17 0.86 -11.06
N PRO A 93 -10.44 0.73 -11.53
CA PRO A 93 -10.74 -0.12 -12.68
C PRO A 93 -9.96 0.25 -13.94
N ASP A 94 -9.87 1.55 -14.25
CA ASP A 94 -9.15 2.04 -15.44
C ASP A 94 -7.65 1.84 -15.31
N ILE A 95 -7.09 2.12 -14.12
CA ILE A 95 -5.67 1.90 -13.80
C ILE A 95 -5.34 0.42 -14.00
N VAL A 96 -6.11 -0.47 -13.39
CA VAL A 96 -5.92 -1.92 -13.50
C VAL A 96 -6.03 -2.36 -14.96
N PHE A 97 -7.08 -1.97 -15.66
CA PHE A 97 -7.29 -2.34 -17.07
C PHE A 97 -6.12 -1.90 -17.96
N SER A 98 -5.54 -0.73 -17.69
CA SER A 98 -4.41 -0.20 -18.48
C SER A 98 -3.09 -0.98 -18.31
N GLY A 99 -2.94 -1.73 -17.22
CA GLY A 99 -1.72 -2.52 -16.96
C GLY A 99 -1.86 -4.02 -17.27
N ILE A 100 -3.09 -4.53 -17.40
CA ILE A 100 -3.35 -5.93 -17.74
C ILE A 100 -2.73 -6.27 -19.11
N GLY A 101 -2.02 -7.39 -19.17
CA GLY A 101 -1.44 -7.92 -20.42
C GLY A 101 -0.19 -7.18 -20.91
N HIS A 102 0.42 -6.33 -20.07
CA HIS A 102 1.63 -5.60 -20.44
C HIS A 102 2.86 -6.01 -19.65
N GLN A 103 2.76 -6.05 -18.32
CA GLN A 103 3.81 -6.51 -17.41
C GLN A 103 3.14 -7.12 -16.17
N PRO A 104 3.84 -7.91 -15.35
CA PRO A 104 3.29 -8.40 -14.09
C PRO A 104 2.86 -7.21 -13.21
N LEU A 105 1.58 -7.14 -12.88
CA LEU A 105 0.99 -6.05 -12.12
C LEU A 105 0.41 -6.58 -10.81
N GLY A 106 0.63 -5.84 -9.73
CA GLY A 106 -0.11 -5.94 -8.48
C GLY A 106 -0.51 -4.56 -7.99
N ILE A 107 -1.28 -4.51 -6.91
CA ILE A 107 -1.64 -3.25 -6.24
C ILE A 107 -1.18 -3.26 -4.79
N MET A 108 -0.90 -2.07 -4.26
CA MET A 108 -0.70 -1.87 -2.83
C MET A 108 -1.81 -0.98 -2.29
N ILE A 109 -2.47 -1.45 -1.23
CA ILE A 109 -3.41 -0.63 -0.46
C ILE A 109 -2.58 0.18 0.52
N ALA A 110 -2.26 1.43 0.18
CA ALA A 110 -1.40 2.30 0.98
C ALA A 110 -2.24 3.12 1.97
N ARG A 111 -2.69 2.43 3.01
CA ARG A 111 -3.75 2.88 3.93
C ARG A 111 -3.43 4.15 4.71
N GLY A 112 -2.16 4.41 5.01
CA GLY A 112 -1.73 5.60 5.75
C GLY A 112 -2.04 6.89 4.99
N ASP A 113 -1.67 6.96 3.72
CA ASP A 113 -1.96 8.12 2.85
C ASP A 113 -3.45 8.14 2.48
N LEU A 114 -4.03 6.97 2.18
CA LEU A 114 -5.43 6.85 1.81
C LEU A 114 -6.40 7.30 2.92
N ALA A 115 -6.07 7.02 4.19
CA ALA A 115 -6.84 7.48 5.34
C ALA A 115 -6.77 9.00 5.54
N MET A 116 -5.66 9.63 5.14
CA MET A 116 -5.51 11.09 5.17
C MET A 116 -6.37 11.76 4.08
N GLU A 117 -6.57 11.09 2.94
CA GLU A 117 -7.40 11.57 1.82
C GLU A 117 -8.90 11.35 2.04
N LEU A 118 -9.30 10.15 2.48
CA LEU A 118 -10.71 9.73 2.55
C LEU A 118 -11.34 9.90 3.94
N GLY A 119 -10.52 10.14 4.96
CA GLY A 119 -10.91 10.02 6.35
C GLY A 119 -10.89 8.57 6.86
N PRO A 120 -10.72 8.36 8.17
CA PRO A 120 -10.61 7.02 8.75
C PRO A 120 -11.90 6.20 8.64
N GLU A 121 -13.07 6.85 8.56
CA GLU A 121 -14.37 6.17 8.55
C GLU A 121 -14.58 5.35 7.27
N ARG A 122 -14.06 5.84 6.14
CA ARG A 122 -14.24 5.20 4.82
C ARG A 122 -13.12 4.24 4.45
N LEU A 123 -12.03 4.20 5.22
CA LEU A 123 -10.88 3.37 4.90
C LEU A 123 -11.24 1.88 4.82
N ALA A 124 -12.09 1.42 5.72
CA ALA A 124 -12.50 0.01 5.78
C ALA A 124 -13.28 -0.42 4.54
N GLU A 125 -14.29 0.35 4.11
CA GLU A 125 -15.09 0.04 2.91
C GLU A 125 -14.24 0.08 1.63
N VAL A 126 -13.36 1.09 1.51
CA VAL A 126 -12.49 1.26 0.34
C VAL A 126 -11.52 0.10 0.19
N GLN A 127 -10.92 -0.34 1.28
CA GLN A 127 -10.03 -1.49 1.28
C GLN A 127 -10.76 -2.79 0.86
N GLU A 128 -12.00 -3.01 1.30
CA GLU A 128 -12.78 -4.18 0.87
C GLU A 128 -13.05 -4.15 -0.64
N GLU A 129 -13.49 -3.01 -1.18
CA GLU A 129 -13.74 -2.87 -2.61
C GLU A 129 -12.47 -3.09 -3.43
N MET A 130 -11.33 -2.59 -2.96
CA MET A 130 -10.03 -2.83 -3.61
C MET A 130 -9.65 -4.31 -3.63
N LEU A 131 -9.86 -5.04 -2.52
CA LEU A 131 -9.63 -6.49 -2.48
C LEU A 131 -10.53 -7.23 -3.46
N TRP A 132 -11.81 -6.86 -3.54
CA TRP A 132 -12.76 -7.50 -4.45
C TRP A 132 -12.38 -7.28 -5.92
N LEU A 133 -12.01 -6.05 -6.27
CA LEU A 133 -11.57 -5.71 -7.62
C LEU A 133 -10.27 -6.44 -7.97
N ALA A 134 -9.29 -6.45 -7.07
CA ALA A 134 -8.02 -7.14 -7.31
C ALA A 134 -8.21 -8.66 -7.46
N ASP A 135 -9.06 -9.27 -6.63
CA ASP A 135 -9.38 -10.69 -6.76
C ASP A 135 -10.07 -11.02 -8.10
N ALA A 136 -11.03 -10.17 -8.52
CA ALA A 136 -11.68 -10.31 -9.82
C ALA A 136 -10.73 -10.11 -11.00
N ALA A 137 -9.72 -9.24 -10.86
CA ALA A 137 -8.69 -8.99 -11.86
C ALA A 137 -7.49 -9.95 -11.76
N HIS A 138 -7.50 -10.90 -10.82
CA HIS A 138 -6.39 -11.79 -10.50
C HIS A 138 -5.07 -11.06 -10.20
N LEU A 139 -5.14 -9.89 -9.58
CA LEU A 139 -3.98 -9.12 -9.17
C LEU A 139 -3.56 -9.46 -7.73
N PRO A 140 -2.27 -9.66 -7.45
CA PRO A 140 -1.78 -9.74 -6.09
C PRO A 140 -1.92 -8.39 -5.39
N VAL A 141 -2.29 -8.44 -4.11
CA VAL A 141 -2.47 -7.28 -3.25
C VAL A 141 -1.39 -7.25 -2.17
N ILE A 142 -0.77 -6.08 -2.00
CA ILE A 142 0.03 -5.76 -0.82
C ILE A 142 -0.81 -4.94 0.14
N TRP A 143 -1.09 -5.50 1.31
CA TRP A 143 -1.72 -4.82 2.43
C TRP A 143 -0.66 -4.03 3.20
N ALA A 144 -0.67 -2.70 3.07
CA ALA A 144 0.44 -1.88 3.52
C ALA A 144 0.06 -0.81 4.54
N THR A 145 1.09 -0.35 5.25
CA THR A 145 1.10 0.70 6.26
C THR A 145 0.27 0.36 7.50
N GLN A 146 0.64 0.86 8.68
CA GLN A 146 -0.11 0.72 9.93
C GLN A 146 -0.38 -0.72 10.45
N VAL A 147 0.12 -1.77 9.78
CA VAL A 147 0.10 -3.14 10.31
C VAL A 147 1.15 -3.26 11.40
N LEU A 148 0.73 -3.64 12.61
CA LEU A 148 1.59 -3.82 13.78
C LEU A 148 2.56 -2.63 14.00
N GLU A 149 2.12 -1.41 13.69
CA GLU A 149 2.99 -0.24 13.69
C GLU A 149 3.47 0.13 15.09
N SER A 150 2.62 0.00 16.10
CA SER A 150 3.01 0.22 17.50
C SER A 150 4.02 -0.82 17.96
N LEU A 151 3.86 -2.06 17.52
CA LEU A 151 4.82 -3.12 17.83
C LEU A 151 6.15 -2.81 17.17
N ALA A 152 6.21 -2.63 15.84
CA ALA A 152 7.44 -2.37 15.13
C ALA A 152 8.20 -1.14 15.66
N LYS A 153 7.48 -0.05 15.98
CA LYS A 153 8.10 1.23 16.40
C LYS A 153 8.41 1.32 17.88
N LYS A 154 7.62 0.67 18.75
CA LYS A 154 7.66 0.90 20.21
C LYS A 154 7.74 -0.38 21.04
N GLY A 155 7.62 -1.56 20.43
CA GLY A 155 7.58 -2.84 21.14
C GLY A 155 6.25 -3.06 21.86
N ILE A 156 5.19 -2.31 21.51
CA ILE A 156 3.90 -2.35 22.21
C ILE A 156 2.86 -3.03 21.33
N ILE A 157 2.29 -4.13 21.83
CA ILE A 157 1.17 -4.83 21.19
C ILE A 157 -0.10 -4.01 21.34
N SER A 158 -0.83 -3.85 20.23
CA SER A 158 -2.12 -3.16 20.16
C SER A 158 -3.20 -4.12 19.69
N ARG A 159 -4.27 -4.30 20.47
CA ARG A 159 -5.38 -5.21 20.10
C ARG A 159 -5.99 -4.88 18.74
N PRO A 160 -6.29 -3.61 18.41
CA PRO A 160 -6.74 -3.24 17.06
C PRO A 160 -5.75 -3.65 15.95
N GLU A 161 -4.43 -3.51 16.18
CA GLU A 161 -3.42 -3.87 15.17
C GLU A 161 -3.31 -5.39 14.99
N LEU A 162 -3.57 -6.20 16.04
CA LEU A 162 -3.65 -7.65 15.91
C LEU A 162 -4.85 -8.07 15.04
N THR A 163 -6.01 -7.45 15.26
CA THR A 163 -7.19 -7.69 14.42
C THR A 163 -6.90 -7.29 12.98
N ASP A 164 -6.29 -6.13 12.76
CA ASP A 164 -5.90 -5.66 11.44
C ASP A 164 -4.94 -6.63 10.72
N ALA A 165 -3.92 -7.11 11.43
CA ALA A 165 -2.97 -8.10 10.91
C ALA A 165 -3.67 -9.44 10.55
N ALA A 166 -4.66 -9.87 11.34
CA ALA A 166 -5.45 -11.06 11.01
C ALA A 166 -6.30 -10.87 9.75
N MET A 167 -6.89 -9.68 9.56
CA MET A 167 -7.66 -9.35 8.35
C MET A 167 -6.78 -9.25 7.10
N ALA A 168 -5.49 -8.97 7.27
CA ALA A 168 -4.51 -8.84 6.19
C ALA A 168 -4.16 -10.19 5.52
N GLU A 169 -4.51 -11.34 6.12
CA GLU A 169 -4.39 -12.68 5.50
C GLU A 169 -5.06 -12.74 4.12
N ARG A 170 -6.09 -11.92 3.90
CA ARG A 170 -6.86 -11.88 2.65
C ARG A 170 -6.07 -11.32 1.47
N SER A 171 -4.87 -10.81 1.70
CA SER A 171 -3.94 -10.28 0.71
C SER A 171 -2.77 -11.21 0.48
N GLU A 172 -2.17 -11.17 -0.71
CA GLU A 172 -1.02 -12.01 -1.04
C GLU A 172 0.26 -11.61 -0.28
N CYS A 173 0.34 -10.36 0.21
CA CYS A 173 1.50 -9.87 0.94
C CYS A 173 1.09 -8.80 1.96
N VAL A 174 1.73 -8.82 3.13
CA VAL A 174 1.55 -7.83 4.18
C VAL A 174 2.85 -7.07 4.39
N MET A 175 2.81 -5.74 4.27
CA MET A 175 3.99 -4.87 4.42
C MET A 175 4.05 -4.27 5.83
N LEU A 176 5.18 -4.49 6.51
CA LEU A 176 5.51 -3.84 7.78
C LEU A 176 6.39 -2.61 7.58
N ASN A 177 6.14 -1.56 8.36
CA ASN A 177 7.01 -0.39 8.40
C ASN A 177 8.22 -0.62 9.31
N LYS A 178 9.36 0.01 8.97
CA LYS A 178 10.59 -0.07 9.77
C LYS A 178 10.39 0.37 11.22
N GLY A 179 11.14 -0.25 12.13
CA GLY A 179 11.25 0.15 13.52
C GLY A 179 12.24 -0.71 14.30
N PRO A 180 12.62 -0.31 15.52
CA PRO A 180 13.62 -1.03 16.31
C PRO A 180 13.17 -2.44 16.74
N TYR A 181 11.87 -2.71 16.74
CA TYR A 181 11.28 -4.01 17.11
C TYR A 181 10.68 -4.72 15.89
N ILE A 182 11.30 -4.55 14.71
CA ILE A 182 10.77 -5.10 13.45
C ILE A 182 10.79 -6.62 13.44
N LEU A 183 11.77 -7.26 14.09
CA LEU A 183 11.85 -8.72 14.15
C LEU A 183 10.69 -9.29 14.98
N GLU A 184 10.36 -8.66 16.11
CA GLU A 184 9.20 -9.02 16.91
C GLU A 184 7.89 -8.82 16.13
N ALA A 185 7.77 -7.74 15.36
CA ALA A 185 6.62 -7.51 14.50
C ALA A 185 6.49 -8.56 13.40
N VAL A 186 7.60 -8.97 12.76
CA VAL A 186 7.62 -10.04 11.75
C VAL A 186 7.21 -11.37 12.37
N HIS A 187 7.75 -11.74 13.54
CA HIS A 187 7.38 -12.98 14.22
C HIS A 187 5.91 -13.00 14.63
N SER A 188 5.40 -11.88 15.17
CA SER A 188 4.00 -11.77 15.54
C SER A 188 3.09 -11.85 14.32
N LEU A 189 3.46 -11.23 13.19
CA LEU A 189 2.70 -11.30 11.95
C LEU A 189 2.68 -12.72 11.40
N ASP A 190 3.81 -13.41 11.34
CA ASP A 190 3.91 -14.81 10.87
C ASP A 190 3.02 -15.74 11.71
N ASP A 191 3.04 -15.64 13.04
CA ASP A 191 2.18 -16.47 13.90
C ASP A 191 0.68 -16.19 13.66
N ILE A 192 0.29 -14.92 13.52
CA ILE A 192 -1.10 -14.53 13.22
C ILE A 192 -1.54 -15.10 11.87
N LEU A 193 -0.75 -14.90 10.81
CA LEU A 193 -1.11 -15.31 9.46
C LEU A 193 -1.18 -16.84 9.34
N ARG A 194 -0.24 -17.59 9.91
CA ARG A 194 -0.27 -19.07 9.93
C ARG A 194 -1.52 -19.61 10.63
N ARG A 195 -1.96 -18.95 11.69
CA ARG A 195 -3.21 -19.33 12.37
C ARG A 195 -4.41 -19.05 11.48
N MET A 196 -4.43 -17.90 10.81
CA MET A 196 -5.54 -17.45 9.97
C MET A 196 -5.66 -18.19 8.64
N GLU A 197 -4.57 -18.70 8.06
CA GLU A 197 -4.54 -19.43 6.78
C GLU A 197 -5.53 -20.61 6.75
N GLY A 198 -5.75 -21.27 7.89
CA GLY A 198 -6.73 -22.36 7.98
C GLY A 198 -8.19 -21.91 8.09
N HIS A 199 -8.44 -20.63 8.35
CA HIS A 199 -9.78 -20.07 8.57
C HIS A 199 -10.26 -19.21 7.42
N GLN A 200 -9.34 -18.62 6.67
CA GLN A 200 -9.63 -17.64 5.64
C GLN A 200 -8.83 -18.00 4.39
N ARG A 201 -9.43 -17.79 3.23
CA ARG A 201 -8.74 -17.78 1.94
C ARG A 201 -9.30 -16.63 1.11
N LYS A 202 -8.55 -15.54 0.99
CA LYS A 202 -9.03 -14.30 0.37
C LYS A 202 -10.39 -13.88 0.94
N LYS A 203 -11.47 -13.90 0.16
CA LYS A 203 -12.82 -13.54 0.62
C LYS A 203 -13.62 -14.69 1.24
N PHE A 204 -13.11 -15.92 1.21
CA PHE A 204 -13.85 -17.10 1.65
C PHE A 204 -13.42 -17.51 3.06
N ALA A 205 -14.38 -17.52 3.98
CA ALA A 205 -14.21 -18.21 5.26
C ALA A 205 -14.26 -19.72 5.03
N LEU A 206 -13.22 -20.42 5.47
CA LEU A 206 -13.10 -21.88 5.34
C LEU A 206 -13.85 -22.65 6.43
N MET A 207 -14.42 -21.93 7.42
CA MET A 207 -15.24 -22.48 8.51
C MET A 207 -14.55 -23.64 9.27
N ARG A 208 -13.21 -23.62 9.35
CA ARG A 208 -12.42 -24.62 10.06
C ARG A 208 -12.72 -24.57 11.57
N ALA A 209 -12.93 -25.74 12.16
CA ALA A 209 -13.09 -25.88 13.60
C ALA A 209 -11.79 -25.51 14.35
N LEU A 210 -11.92 -24.73 15.43
CA LEU A 210 -10.81 -24.44 16.34
C LEU A 210 -10.60 -25.61 17.28
N HIS A 211 -9.35 -26.07 17.38
CA HIS A 211 -8.93 -27.05 18.38
C HIS A 211 -8.06 -26.34 19.41
N TRP A 212 -8.60 -26.18 20.62
CA TRP A 212 -7.85 -25.63 21.75
C TRP A 212 -6.92 -26.72 22.29
N SER A 213 -5.61 -26.48 22.24
CA SER A 213 -4.58 -27.31 22.87
C SER A 213 -3.81 -26.51 23.90
#